data_AF-A0A6N6JLK7-F1
#
_entry.id   AF-A0A6N6JLK7-F1
#
_cell.length_a   1.000
_cell.length_b   1.000
_cell.length_c   1.000
_cell.angle_alpha   90.00
_cell.angle_beta   90.00
_cell.angle_gamma   90.00
#
_symmetry.space_group_name_H-M   'P 1'
#
loop_
_entity.id
_entity.type
_entity.pdbx_description
1 polymer ?
#
loop_
_entity_poly.entity_id
_entity_poly.type
_entity_poly.pdbx_seq_one_letter_code
_entity_poly.pdbx_strand_id
1 'polypeptide(L)'
;MRNALAAVISLVLLSSPAVAEPAARYVLGLSDLDMAGTAYEDGQLGVPLDAKDTLLVFDTSQPDRPLGLIDAPNSVFSPPEVMDISPDGTRAVVVETLQQRRDGQTKLAELEENPGTALRLYDLSDPAQLKLIAETEVPARPQAVSFNAAGDMVAVVGLTSDNGLTLVEVDEGFGTPQTFSLNLTDRGDIPFDLAHNVQFHPTEDILAVNLTLRNQVVFYRVGRDDAGGPNGITQWGNLVATNKFPMGGLFTPNGRHYITSDLMWGADVQRFYGIVGQGTLTSIRVAEPDAAEPAHFIQGIQTGGFQAETLAISPDGSMIATSNLRTTGLPQDNALFDAAASVSLYALDAETGGMTLIEEEFFDAHLPQGLAFDPGGDHLYVGVNEYFDATDPVTRAGIELWEVSTEGLDRTSIRMPAPRGVHVVRVIE
;
A
#
# COMPACT_ATOMS: atom_id res chain seq x y z
N MET A 1 9.39 31.25 72.64
CA MET A 1 8.29 30.68 71.83
C MET A 1 8.32 31.42 70.49
N ARG A 2 8.99 30.86 69.48
CA ARG A 2 8.44 30.02 68.40
C ARG A 2 7.41 30.78 67.54
N ASN A 3 7.77 31.06 66.29
CA ASN A 3 7.09 30.54 65.10
C ASN A 3 7.92 30.87 63.85
N ALA A 4 8.58 29.84 63.30
CA ALA A 4 9.17 29.87 61.97
C ALA A 4 8.16 29.22 61.02
N LEU A 5 7.76 29.95 59.98
CA LEU A 5 6.90 29.47 58.91
C LEU A 5 7.77 28.71 57.91
N ALA A 6 7.62 27.40 57.80
CA ALA A 6 8.23 26.60 56.74
C ALA A 6 7.28 26.58 55.54
N ALA A 7 7.71 27.12 54.40
CA ALA A 7 7.04 26.96 53.13
C ALA A 7 7.39 25.59 52.55
N VAL A 8 6.38 24.76 52.31
CA VAL A 8 6.51 23.49 51.58
C VAL A 8 6.32 23.82 50.10
N ILE A 9 7.40 23.69 49.32
CA ILE A 9 7.33 23.69 47.85
C ILE A 9 7.03 22.26 47.43
N SER A 10 5.81 22.00 46.97
CA SER A 10 5.47 20.74 46.31
C SER A 10 6.02 20.78 44.88
N LEU A 11 7.04 19.97 44.64
CA LEU A 11 7.55 19.69 43.30
C LEU A 11 6.55 18.74 42.61
N VAL A 12 5.76 19.26 41.69
CA VAL A 12 4.96 18.42 40.78
C VAL A 12 5.92 17.93 39.69
N LEU A 13 6.33 16.66 39.80
CA LEU A 13 6.98 15.96 38.70
C LEU A 13 5.92 15.72 37.64
N LEU A 14 5.96 16.51 36.56
CA LEU A 14 5.28 16.17 35.31
C LEU A 14 6.00 14.95 34.76
N SER A 15 5.42 13.76 34.97
CA SER A 15 5.79 12.59 34.19
C SER A 15 5.36 12.85 32.75
N SER A 16 6.32 12.98 31.84
CA SER A 16 6.03 12.83 30.41
C SER A 16 5.26 11.52 30.23
N PRO A 17 4.20 11.47 29.39
CA PRO A 17 3.61 10.19 29.03
C PRO A 17 4.75 9.29 28.52
N ALA A 18 4.81 8.07 29.04
CA ALA A 18 5.71 7.07 28.48
C ALA A 18 5.28 6.86 27.04
N VAL A 19 6.23 6.89 26.10
CA VAL A 19 6.00 6.42 24.72
C VAL A 19 5.39 5.02 24.82
N ALA A 20 4.25 4.82 24.17
CA ALA A 20 3.61 3.50 24.15
C ALA A 20 4.53 2.53 23.42
N GLU A 21 4.65 1.29 23.90
CA GLU A 21 5.36 0.26 23.12
C GLU A 21 4.51 -0.09 21.88
N PRO A 22 5.12 -0.42 20.73
CA PRO A 22 4.38 -0.81 19.54
C PRO A 22 3.43 -1.98 19.81
N ALA A 23 2.17 -1.84 19.38
CA ALA A 23 1.17 -2.88 19.56
C ALA A 23 1.34 -4.04 18.57
N ALA A 24 1.95 -3.78 17.41
CA ALA A 24 2.27 -4.82 16.45
C ALA A 24 3.33 -5.75 17.04
N ARG A 25 3.14 -7.06 16.90
CA ARG A 25 4.16 -8.05 17.26
C ARG A 25 5.07 -8.35 16.09
N TYR A 26 4.49 -8.38 14.89
CA TYR A 26 5.21 -8.68 13.66
C TYR A 26 4.98 -7.61 12.61
N VAL A 27 6.04 -7.32 11.86
CA VAL A 27 6.02 -6.39 10.73
C VAL A 27 6.54 -7.12 9.50
N LEU A 28 5.79 -7.03 8.41
CA LEU A 28 6.10 -7.68 7.15
C LEU A 28 6.57 -6.65 6.14
N GLY A 29 7.57 -7.01 5.35
CA GLY A 29 8.07 -6.23 4.23
C GLY A 29 8.14 -7.07 2.96
N LEU A 30 7.73 -6.50 1.84
CA LEU A 30 7.93 -7.09 0.51
C LEU A 30 8.98 -6.31 -0.26
N SER A 31 10.04 -7.00 -0.69
CA SER A 31 11.21 -6.41 -1.35
C SER A 31 11.30 -6.84 -2.82
N ASP A 32 11.52 -5.88 -3.73
CA ASP A 32 11.88 -6.10 -5.14
C ASP A 32 13.40 -5.86 -5.31
N LEU A 33 14.12 -6.90 -5.71
CA LEU A 33 15.57 -6.82 -5.91
C LEU A 33 15.98 -6.70 -7.38
N ASP A 34 15.04 -6.63 -8.31
CA ASP A 34 15.31 -6.60 -9.75
C ASP A 34 15.76 -5.22 -10.24
N MET A 35 15.21 -4.15 -9.67
CA MET A 35 15.47 -2.78 -10.08
C MET A 35 16.01 -1.89 -8.96
N ALA A 36 16.87 -0.94 -9.34
CA ALA A 36 17.25 0.17 -8.47
C ALA A 36 16.09 1.18 -8.38
N GLY A 37 16.02 1.93 -7.28
CA GLY A 37 15.01 2.98 -7.10
C GLY A 37 15.02 4.04 -8.20
N THR A 38 16.15 4.26 -8.90
CA THR A 38 16.21 5.22 -10.01
C THR A 38 15.58 4.72 -11.31
N ALA A 39 15.23 3.43 -11.42
CA ALA A 39 14.86 2.82 -12.69
C ALA A 39 13.57 3.40 -13.29
N TYR A 40 12.64 3.91 -12.47
CA TYR A 40 11.45 4.62 -12.97
C TYR A 40 11.81 5.83 -13.81
N GLU A 41 12.93 6.49 -13.47
CA GLU A 41 13.30 7.77 -14.03
C GLU A 41 14.39 7.65 -15.10
N ASP A 42 15.35 6.74 -14.96
CA ASP A 42 16.45 6.56 -15.93
C ASP A 42 16.31 5.29 -16.79
N GLY A 43 15.33 4.44 -16.49
CA GLY A 43 15.11 3.16 -17.14
C GLY A 43 16.26 2.17 -16.94
N GLN A 44 17.14 2.36 -15.95
CA GLN A 44 18.27 1.50 -15.64
C GLN A 44 17.96 0.62 -14.42
N LEU A 45 18.04 -0.69 -14.59
CA LEU A 45 17.80 -1.65 -13.49
C LEU A 45 18.93 -1.65 -12.43
N GLY A 46 19.98 -0.85 -12.62
CA GLY A 46 21.18 -0.86 -11.78
C GLY A 46 21.97 -2.17 -11.89
N VAL A 47 22.89 -2.36 -10.94
CA VAL A 47 23.74 -3.55 -10.85
C VAL A 47 22.86 -4.77 -10.51
N PRO A 48 22.97 -5.90 -11.23
CA PRO A 48 22.30 -7.14 -10.85
C PRO A 48 22.76 -7.59 -9.45
N LEU A 49 21.82 -8.00 -8.62
CA LEU A 49 22.09 -8.57 -7.31
C LEU A 49 21.91 -10.09 -7.39
N ASP A 50 22.80 -10.85 -6.75
CA ASP A 50 22.65 -12.32 -6.61
C ASP A 50 21.72 -12.62 -5.42
N ALA A 51 20.48 -12.13 -5.53
CA ALA A 51 19.46 -12.24 -4.51
C ALA A 51 18.08 -12.14 -5.18
N LYS A 52 17.06 -12.66 -4.52
CA LYS A 52 15.69 -12.74 -5.04
C LYS A 52 14.77 -11.82 -4.26
N ASP A 53 13.69 -11.44 -4.90
CA ASP A 53 12.53 -10.82 -4.26
C ASP A 53 12.07 -11.63 -3.06
N THR A 54 11.77 -10.93 -1.96
CA THR A 54 11.64 -11.58 -0.66
C THR A 54 10.47 -10.99 0.12
N LEU A 55 9.68 -11.87 0.73
CA LEU A 55 8.78 -11.55 1.83
C LEU A 55 9.54 -11.77 3.15
N LEU A 56 9.63 -10.73 3.97
CA LEU A 56 10.32 -10.75 5.26
C LEU A 56 9.33 -10.52 6.40
N VAL A 57 9.61 -11.11 7.57
CA VAL A 57 8.90 -10.83 8.83
C VAL A 57 9.90 -10.43 9.90
N PHE A 58 9.64 -9.34 10.61
CA PHE A 58 10.39 -8.87 11.76
C PHE A 58 9.56 -9.05 13.03
N ASP A 59 10.22 -9.38 14.13
CA ASP A 59 9.66 -9.26 15.49
C ASP A 59 9.93 -7.85 16.00
N THR A 60 8.91 -7.12 16.43
CA THR A 60 9.07 -5.72 16.88
C THR A 60 9.94 -5.59 18.14
N SER A 61 10.08 -6.66 18.93
CA SER A 61 11.00 -6.72 20.06
C SER A 61 12.47 -6.93 19.65
N GLN A 62 12.72 -7.38 18.41
CA GLN A 62 14.04 -7.64 17.83
C GLN A 62 14.12 -7.11 16.39
N PRO A 63 14.06 -5.78 16.20
CA PRO A 63 13.94 -5.19 14.87
C PRO A 63 15.24 -5.24 14.05
N ASP A 64 16.37 -5.63 14.64
CA ASP A 64 17.70 -5.55 14.02
C ASP A 64 17.94 -6.61 12.93
N ARG A 65 17.05 -7.60 12.80
CA ARG A 65 17.12 -8.66 11.79
C ARG A 65 15.74 -9.27 11.53
N PRO A 66 15.49 -9.81 10.32
CA PRO A 66 14.26 -10.54 10.07
C PRO A 66 14.21 -11.82 10.92
N LEU A 67 13.04 -12.10 11.48
CA LEU A 67 12.69 -13.35 12.15
C LEU A 67 12.55 -14.50 11.13
N GLY A 68 11.95 -14.21 9.98
CA GLY A 68 11.74 -15.15 8.88
C GLY A 68 11.76 -14.45 7.52
N LEU A 69 12.12 -15.19 6.48
CA LEU A 69 12.11 -14.71 5.11
C LEU A 69 11.88 -15.86 4.12
N ILE A 70 11.26 -15.56 2.99
CA ILE A 70 10.97 -16.51 1.91
C ILE A 70 11.00 -15.82 0.54
N ASP A 71 11.42 -16.55 -0.49
CA ASP A 71 11.32 -16.09 -1.88
C ASP A 71 9.87 -15.70 -2.20
N ALA A 72 9.67 -14.45 -2.63
CA ALA A 72 8.36 -13.93 -3.00
C ALA A 72 8.47 -13.02 -4.23
N PRO A 73 8.53 -13.60 -5.44
CA PRO A 73 8.60 -12.81 -6.67
C PRO A 73 7.45 -11.81 -6.76
N ASN A 74 7.79 -10.56 -7.01
CA ASN A 74 6.90 -9.40 -7.03
C ASN A 74 7.50 -8.32 -7.94
N SER A 75 6.91 -7.12 -8.00
CA SER A 75 7.61 -5.98 -8.59
C SER A 75 7.15 -4.65 -8.01
N VAL A 76 8.11 -3.79 -7.69
CA VAL A 76 7.90 -2.39 -7.30
C VAL A 76 7.36 -1.57 -8.47
N PHE A 77 7.48 -2.03 -9.73
CA PHE A 77 6.91 -1.37 -10.91
C PHE A 77 5.36 -1.27 -10.91
N SER A 78 4.72 -1.72 -9.84
CA SER A 78 3.28 -1.70 -9.61
C SER A 78 2.92 -0.84 -8.39
N PRO A 79 1.63 -0.54 -8.18
CA PRO A 79 1.17 0.03 -6.93
C PRO A 79 1.58 -0.83 -5.71
N PRO A 80 1.74 -0.24 -4.52
CA PRO A 80 2.13 -0.91 -3.27
C PRO A 80 1.03 -1.83 -2.67
N GLU A 81 0.10 -2.31 -3.49
CA GLU A 81 -1.02 -3.20 -3.13
C GLU A 81 -0.91 -4.59 -3.76
N VAL A 82 0.29 -5.01 -4.14
CA VAL A 82 0.59 -6.36 -4.64
C VAL A 82 0.68 -7.45 -3.57
N MET A 83 0.46 -7.09 -2.30
CA MET A 83 0.38 -8.04 -1.19
C MET A 83 -0.75 -7.67 -0.25
N ASP A 84 -1.42 -8.70 0.28
CA ASP A 84 -2.40 -8.55 1.35
C ASP A 84 -2.30 -9.69 2.36
N ILE A 85 -2.80 -9.45 3.58
CA ILE A 85 -2.79 -10.39 4.71
C ILE A 85 -4.21 -10.85 4.99
N SER A 86 -4.40 -12.14 5.28
CA SER A 86 -5.72 -12.65 5.67
C SER A 86 -6.20 -11.95 6.95
N PRO A 87 -7.52 -11.77 7.15
CA PRO A 87 -8.06 -11.09 8.32
C PRO A 87 -7.63 -11.68 9.68
N ASP A 88 -7.28 -12.97 9.71
CA ASP A 88 -6.78 -13.66 10.91
C ASP A 88 -5.26 -13.55 11.11
N GLY A 89 -4.54 -12.87 10.20
CA GLY A 89 -3.09 -12.70 10.26
C GLY A 89 -2.27 -13.95 9.95
N THR A 90 -2.89 -15.06 9.52
CA THR A 90 -2.17 -16.34 9.37
C THR A 90 -1.64 -16.59 7.97
N ARG A 91 -2.03 -15.78 6.97
CA ARG A 91 -1.66 -15.98 5.57
C ARG A 91 -1.35 -14.66 4.88
N ALA A 92 -0.46 -14.69 3.90
CA ALA A 92 -0.24 -13.60 2.95
C ALA A 92 -0.53 -14.07 1.53
N VAL A 93 -1.03 -13.17 0.69
CA VAL A 93 -1.01 -13.34 -0.76
C VAL A 93 -0.11 -12.33 -1.41
N VAL A 94 0.60 -12.74 -2.46
CA VAL A 94 1.48 -11.87 -3.26
C VAL A 94 1.20 -12.11 -4.73
N VAL A 95 1.06 -11.04 -5.50
CA VAL A 95 0.98 -11.10 -6.97
C VAL A 95 2.30 -10.68 -7.61
N GLU A 96 2.64 -11.35 -8.70
CA GLU A 96 3.84 -11.07 -9.50
C GLU A 96 3.48 -10.18 -10.69
N THR A 97 3.68 -8.86 -10.58
CA THR A 97 3.34 -7.95 -11.68
C THR A 97 4.23 -8.16 -12.90
N LEU A 98 5.54 -8.23 -12.68
CA LEU A 98 6.55 -8.55 -13.69
C LEU A 98 7.33 -9.78 -13.21
N GLN A 99 7.80 -10.58 -14.14
CA GLN A 99 8.70 -11.68 -13.81
C GLN A 99 10.07 -11.15 -13.38
N GLN A 100 10.80 -11.99 -12.64
CA GLN A 100 12.13 -11.65 -12.16
C GLN A 100 13.11 -11.26 -13.27
N ARG A 101 14.05 -10.38 -12.95
CA ARG A 101 15.11 -9.94 -13.86
C ARG A 101 15.92 -11.13 -14.35
N ARG A 102 15.99 -11.27 -15.67
CA ARG A 102 16.81 -12.29 -16.34
C ARG A 102 18.25 -11.80 -16.54
N ASP A 103 19.16 -12.77 -16.63
CA ASP A 103 20.57 -12.53 -16.93
C ASP A 103 20.76 -11.63 -18.16
N GLY A 104 21.56 -10.59 -18.01
CA GLY A 104 21.90 -9.65 -19.08
C GLY A 104 20.91 -8.50 -19.27
N GLN A 105 19.74 -8.51 -18.62
CA GLN A 105 18.83 -7.38 -18.63
C GLN A 105 19.43 -6.20 -17.86
N THR A 106 19.34 -5.01 -18.45
CA THR A 106 19.88 -3.76 -17.89
C THR A 106 18.86 -2.62 -17.91
N LYS A 107 17.76 -2.76 -18.67
CA LYS A 107 16.75 -1.74 -18.86
C LYS A 107 15.39 -2.15 -18.31
N LEU A 108 14.67 -1.18 -17.75
CA LEU A 108 13.28 -1.38 -17.29
C LEU A 108 12.37 -1.89 -18.41
N ALA A 109 12.52 -1.36 -19.63
CA ALA A 109 11.76 -1.82 -20.79
C ALA A 109 11.93 -3.32 -21.10
N GLU A 110 13.10 -3.90 -20.80
CA GLU A 110 13.32 -5.35 -20.99
C GLU A 110 12.60 -6.16 -19.90
N LEU A 111 12.47 -5.62 -18.69
CA LEU A 111 11.72 -6.25 -17.60
C LEU A 111 10.21 -6.22 -17.92
N GLU A 112 9.71 -5.09 -18.41
CA GLU A 112 8.32 -4.93 -18.84
C GLU A 112 7.91 -5.95 -19.91
N GLU A 113 8.81 -6.38 -20.80
CA GLU A 113 8.53 -7.43 -21.80
C GLU A 113 8.14 -8.79 -21.19
N ASN A 114 8.34 -8.99 -19.87
CA ASN A 114 8.06 -10.24 -19.17
C ASN A 114 6.97 -10.04 -18.10
N PRO A 115 5.69 -9.98 -18.50
CA PRO A 115 4.59 -9.84 -17.55
C PRO A 115 4.51 -11.07 -16.64
N GLY A 116 4.31 -10.84 -15.35
CA GLY A 116 4.01 -11.92 -14.41
C GLY A 116 2.54 -12.34 -14.48
N THR A 117 2.25 -13.54 -14.00
CA THR A 117 0.92 -14.15 -14.00
C THR A 117 0.63 -14.90 -12.71
N ALA A 118 1.52 -14.84 -11.72
CA ALA A 118 1.39 -15.65 -10.51
C ALA A 118 0.66 -14.91 -9.40
N LEU A 119 -0.24 -15.63 -8.72
CA LEU A 119 -0.75 -15.32 -7.39
C LEU A 119 -0.27 -16.43 -6.45
N ARG A 120 0.41 -16.04 -5.36
CA ARG A 120 1.02 -16.97 -4.38
C ARG A 120 0.40 -16.80 -3.01
N LEU A 121 0.18 -17.90 -2.31
CA LEU A 121 -0.33 -17.95 -0.93
C LEU A 121 0.78 -18.43 -0.01
N TYR A 122 1.06 -17.68 1.05
CA TYR A 122 2.07 -17.98 2.06
C TYR A 122 1.44 -18.23 3.42
N ASP A 123 2.00 -19.19 4.15
CA ASP A 123 1.71 -19.49 5.56
C ASP A 123 2.55 -18.57 6.45
N LEU A 124 1.88 -17.86 7.36
CA LEU A 124 2.47 -16.99 8.37
C LEU A 124 2.23 -17.51 9.80
N SER A 125 1.61 -18.69 9.97
CA SER A 125 1.27 -19.24 11.28
C SER A 125 2.49 -19.48 12.19
N ASP A 126 3.65 -19.72 11.59
CA ASP A 126 4.97 -19.64 12.24
C ASP A 126 5.81 -18.56 11.54
N PRO A 127 5.87 -17.33 12.10
CA PRO A 127 6.62 -16.20 11.53
C PRO A 127 8.12 -16.45 11.34
N ALA A 128 8.70 -17.45 12.01
CA ALA A 128 10.09 -17.85 11.84
C ALA A 128 10.29 -18.92 10.76
N GLN A 129 9.22 -19.49 10.23
CA GLN A 129 9.21 -20.60 9.25
C GLN A 129 8.11 -20.41 8.20
N LEU A 130 8.18 -19.31 7.46
CA LEU A 130 7.26 -19.01 6.36
C LEU A 130 7.27 -20.13 5.30
N LYS A 131 6.12 -20.41 4.71
CA LYS A 131 5.99 -21.45 3.66
C LYS A 131 5.11 -20.97 2.52
N LEU A 132 5.50 -21.30 1.30
CA LEU A 132 4.60 -21.23 0.15
C LEU A 132 3.59 -22.38 0.25
N ILE A 133 2.31 -22.06 0.34
CA ILE A 133 1.20 -23.03 0.41
C ILE A 133 0.74 -23.41 -1.01
N ALA A 134 0.47 -22.40 -1.84
CA ALA A 134 -0.11 -22.58 -3.16
C ALA A 134 0.31 -21.46 -4.12
N GLU A 135 0.24 -21.78 -5.40
CA GLU A 135 0.42 -20.84 -6.51
C GLU A 135 -0.67 -21.12 -7.55
N THR A 136 -1.22 -20.06 -8.14
CA THR A 136 -2.18 -20.16 -9.25
C THR A 136 -1.91 -19.06 -10.27
N GLU A 137 -2.41 -19.25 -11.49
CA GLU A 137 -2.28 -18.26 -12.57
C GLU A 137 -3.45 -17.29 -12.56
N VAL A 138 -3.14 -16.00 -12.61
CA VAL A 138 -4.07 -14.88 -12.78
C VAL A 138 -3.74 -14.15 -14.09
N PRO A 139 -4.63 -13.28 -14.60
CA PRO A 139 -4.34 -12.51 -15.80
C PRO A 139 -3.03 -11.74 -15.72
N ALA A 140 -2.38 -11.58 -16.88
CA ALA A 140 -1.03 -11.05 -16.98
C ALA A 140 -0.91 -9.61 -16.45
N ARG A 141 0.22 -9.31 -15.80
CA ARG A 141 0.50 -8.04 -15.10
C ARG A 141 -0.57 -7.71 -14.05
N PRO A 142 -0.78 -8.57 -13.04
CA PRO A 142 -1.60 -8.20 -11.89
C PRO A 142 -1.02 -6.93 -11.25
N GLN A 143 -1.88 -6.04 -10.76
CA GLN A 143 -1.51 -4.73 -10.20
C GLN A 143 -1.83 -4.60 -8.72
N ALA A 144 -2.87 -5.29 -8.25
CA ALA A 144 -3.26 -5.30 -6.84
C ALA A 144 -3.98 -6.58 -6.47
N VAL A 145 -3.94 -6.92 -5.19
CA VAL A 145 -4.66 -8.02 -4.57
C VAL A 145 -5.29 -7.58 -3.25
N SER A 146 -6.46 -8.12 -2.92
CA SER A 146 -7.13 -7.87 -1.64
C SER A 146 -7.89 -9.10 -1.16
N PHE A 147 -7.78 -9.44 0.12
CA PHE A 147 -8.63 -10.41 0.81
C PHE A 147 -9.98 -9.81 1.15
N ASN A 148 -11.04 -10.63 1.10
CA ASN A 148 -12.31 -10.24 1.68
C ASN A 148 -12.31 -10.39 3.21
N ALA A 149 -13.32 -9.81 3.86
CA ALA A 149 -13.45 -9.79 5.32
C ALA A 149 -13.51 -11.19 5.96
N ALA A 150 -13.98 -12.21 5.24
CA ALA A 150 -14.03 -13.59 5.72
C ALA A 150 -12.70 -14.34 5.57
N GLY A 151 -11.77 -13.83 4.75
CA GLY A 151 -10.51 -14.49 4.41
C GLY A 151 -10.64 -15.70 3.48
N ASP A 152 -11.83 -15.93 2.93
CA ASP A 152 -12.15 -17.08 2.07
C ASP A 152 -12.04 -16.78 0.56
N MET A 153 -11.74 -15.53 0.21
CA MET A 153 -11.66 -15.07 -1.17
C MET A 153 -10.66 -13.94 -1.33
N VAL A 154 -9.97 -13.92 -2.46
CA VAL A 154 -9.13 -12.80 -2.91
C VAL A 154 -9.59 -12.26 -4.25
N ALA A 155 -9.45 -10.95 -4.40
CA ALA A 155 -9.69 -10.23 -5.65
C ALA A 155 -8.36 -9.76 -6.22
N VAL A 156 -8.19 -9.90 -7.54
CA VAL A 156 -7.02 -9.45 -8.30
C VAL A 156 -7.48 -8.64 -9.50
N VAL A 157 -6.80 -7.52 -9.76
CA VAL A 157 -6.95 -6.72 -10.99
C VAL A 157 -5.61 -6.58 -11.68
N GLY A 158 -5.61 -6.21 -12.97
CA GLY A 158 -4.38 -6.06 -13.73
C GLY A 158 -4.45 -5.03 -14.86
N LEU A 159 -3.32 -4.85 -15.55
CA LEU A 159 -3.04 -3.74 -16.47
C LEU A 159 -3.73 -3.83 -17.86
N THR A 160 -4.61 -4.79 -18.13
CA THR A 160 -5.32 -4.86 -19.42
C THR A 160 -6.83 -4.96 -19.22
N SER A 161 -7.63 -4.38 -20.12
CA SER A 161 -9.09 -4.46 -20.07
C SER A 161 -9.61 -5.90 -20.19
N ASP A 162 -8.82 -6.78 -20.82
CA ASP A 162 -9.11 -8.21 -20.93
C ASP A 162 -8.86 -8.95 -19.60
N ASN A 163 -8.11 -8.34 -18.65
CA ASN A 163 -7.84 -8.94 -17.35
C ASN A 163 -9.07 -8.97 -16.44
N GLY A 164 -10.05 -8.08 -16.65
CA GLY A 164 -11.24 -8.00 -15.82
C GLY A 164 -10.94 -7.86 -14.32
N LEU A 165 -11.86 -8.36 -13.50
CA LEU A 165 -11.70 -8.58 -12.07
C LEU A 165 -11.67 -10.09 -11.82
N THR A 166 -10.57 -10.61 -11.30
CA THR A 166 -10.39 -12.02 -10.98
C THR A 166 -10.70 -12.26 -9.52
N LEU A 167 -11.58 -13.23 -9.24
CA LEU A 167 -11.89 -13.71 -7.90
C LEU A 167 -11.34 -15.14 -7.75
N VAL A 168 -10.66 -15.40 -6.63
CA VAL A 168 -10.08 -16.71 -6.32
C VAL A 168 -10.50 -17.10 -4.91
N GLU A 169 -11.11 -18.27 -4.77
CA GLU A 169 -11.42 -18.84 -3.46
C GLU A 169 -10.13 -19.26 -2.73
N VAL A 170 -10.12 -19.13 -1.42
CA VAL A 170 -9.00 -19.47 -0.55
C VAL A 170 -9.48 -20.40 0.57
N ASP A 171 -8.92 -21.60 0.65
CA ASP A 171 -9.12 -22.56 1.74
C ASP A 171 -7.76 -23.15 2.17
N GLU A 172 -7.49 -24.45 2.02
CA GLU A 172 -6.13 -24.99 2.21
C GLU A 172 -5.14 -24.58 1.09
N GLY A 173 -5.66 -23.98 0.02
CA GLY A 173 -4.93 -23.46 -1.13
C GLY A 173 -5.85 -22.58 -1.98
N PHE A 174 -5.56 -22.43 -3.27
CA PHE A 174 -6.43 -21.69 -4.19
C PHE A 174 -7.46 -22.59 -4.88
N GLY A 175 -8.69 -22.09 -4.97
CA GLY A 175 -9.69 -22.58 -5.92
C GLY A 175 -9.36 -22.18 -7.36
N THR A 176 -10.27 -22.48 -8.30
CA THR A 176 -10.10 -22.07 -9.70
C THR A 176 -10.33 -20.56 -9.84
N PRO A 177 -9.36 -19.77 -10.36
CA PRO A 177 -9.56 -18.35 -10.61
C PRO A 177 -10.71 -18.10 -11.59
N GLN A 178 -11.59 -17.16 -11.26
CA GLN A 178 -12.71 -16.75 -12.11
C GLN A 178 -12.60 -15.27 -12.46
N THR A 179 -12.46 -14.98 -13.76
CA THR A 179 -12.33 -13.61 -14.26
C THR A 179 -13.64 -13.09 -14.83
N PHE A 180 -14.08 -11.94 -14.35
CA PHE A 180 -15.30 -11.28 -14.78
C PHE A 180 -14.99 -9.96 -15.47
N SER A 181 -15.67 -9.68 -16.58
CA SER A 181 -15.55 -8.37 -17.23
C SER A 181 -16.09 -7.27 -16.33
N LEU A 182 -15.38 -6.13 -16.31
CA LEU A 182 -15.83 -4.92 -15.62
C LEU A 182 -17.08 -4.30 -16.28
N ASN A 183 -17.42 -4.68 -17.53
CA ASN A 183 -18.59 -4.19 -18.27
C ASN A 183 -18.66 -2.64 -18.34
N LEU A 184 -17.50 -1.99 -18.45
CA LEU A 184 -17.40 -0.54 -18.55
C LEU A 184 -17.77 -0.06 -19.96
N THR A 185 -18.30 1.15 -20.07
CA THR A 185 -18.53 1.78 -21.38
C THR A 185 -17.20 2.10 -22.06
N ASP A 186 -17.04 1.68 -23.31
CA ASP A 186 -15.84 1.95 -24.12
C ASP A 186 -15.50 3.45 -24.22
N ARG A 187 -14.21 3.75 -24.14
CA ARG A 187 -13.66 5.11 -24.21
C ARG A 187 -12.57 5.16 -25.27
N GLY A 188 -12.90 5.59 -26.47
CA GLY A 188 -11.96 5.65 -27.60
C GLY A 188 -10.85 6.71 -27.46
N ASP A 189 -10.91 7.54 -26.42
CA ASP A 189 -9.91 8.56 -26.09
C ASP A 189 -8.78 8.03 -25.18
N ILE A 190 -8.93 6.85 -24.59
CA ILE A 190 -7.89 6.18 -23.81
C ILE A 190 -7.51 4.86 -24.49
N PRO A 191 -6.22 4.47 -24.45
CA PRO A 191 -5.74 3.31 -25.19
C PRO A 191 -6.22 1.98 -24.60
N PHE A 192 -6.56 1.96 -23.30
CA PHE A 192 -7.05 0.80 -22.56
C PHE A 192 -7.58 1.24 -21.18
N ASP A 193 -8.35 0.37 -20.53
CA ASP A 193 -8.91 0.60 -19.19
C ASP A 193 -8.08 -0.10 -18.13
N LEU A 194 -7.39 0.72 -17.34
CA LEU A 194 -6.48 0.25 -16.31
C LEU A 194 -7.15 0.17 -14.95
N ALA A 195 -7.37 -1.06 -14.46
CA ALA A 195 -7.63 -1.31 -13.06
C ALA A 195 -6.28 -1.48 -12.33
N HIS A 196 -5.85 -0.47 -11.57
CA HIS A 196 -4.58 -0.51 -10.82
C HIS A 196 -4.75 -1.03 -9.40
N ASN A 197 -5.86 -0.70 -8.76
CA ASN A 197 -6.08 -1.02 -7.37
C ASN A 197 -7.45 -1.69 -7.21
N VAL A 198 -7.51 -2.64 -6.28
CA VAL A 198 -8.73 -3.31 -5.85
C VAL A 198 -8.70 -3.45 -4.33
N GLN A 199 -9.83 -3.21 -3.68
CA GLN A 199 -10.01 -3.39 -2.25
C GLN A 199 -11.38 -3.98 -1.96
N PHE A 200 -11.45 -4.99 -1.09
CA PHE A 200 -12.71 -5.39 -0.49
C PHE A 200 -13.16 -4.37 0.56
N HIS A 201 -14.47 -4.20 0.66
CA HIS A 201 -15.10 -3.54 1.77
C HIS A 201 -14.83 -4.32 3.06
N PRO A 202 -14.60 -3.65 4.21
CA PRO A 202 -14.12 -4.30 5.44
C PRO A 202 -15.09 -5.33 6.03
N THR A 203 -16.36 -5.32 5.62
CA THR A 203 -17.40 -6.23 6.16
C THR A 203 -18.32 -6.83 5.11
N GLU A 204 -18.21 -6.44 3.84
CA GLU A 204 -19.19 -6.79 2.81
C GLU A 204 -18.46 -7.38 1.60
N ASP A 205 -19.13 -8.24 0.85
CA ASP A 205 -18.66 -8.72 -0.46
C ASP A 205 -18.87 -7.64 -1.54
N ILE A 206 -18.24 -6.49 -1.30
CA ILE A 206 -18.23 -5.31 -2.15
C ILE A 206 -16.77 -4.99 -2.44
N LEU A 207 -16.48 -4.59 -3.68
CA LEU A 207 -15.14 -4.24 -4.14
C LEU A 207 -15.14 -2.80 -4.62
N ALA A 208 -14.12 -2.03 -4.26
CA ALA A 208 -13.75 -0.80 -4.97
C ALA A 208 -12.63 -1.13 -5.97
N VAL A 209 -12.70 -0.54 -7.16
CA VAL A 209 -11.67 -0.67 -8.19
C VAL A 209 -11.31 0.71 -8.72
N ASN A 210 -10.02 1.06 -8.67
CA ASN A 210 -9.51 2.32 -9.20
C ASN A 210 -9.20 2.18 -10.70
N LEU A 211 -9.84 3.02 -11.51
CA LEU A 211 -9.66 3.10 -12.95
C LEU A 211 -8.80 4.33 -13.29
N THR A 212 -7.48 4.18 -13.19
CA THR A 212 -6.52 5.30 -13.16
C THR A 212 -6.63 6.21 -14.38
N LEU A 213 -6.60 5.66 -15.59
CA LEU A 213 -6.71 6.44 -16.84
C LEU A 213 -8.08 7.08 -17.06
N ARG A 214 -9.12 6.58 -16.37
CA ARG A 214 -10.47 7.15 -16.40
C ARG A 214 -10.67 8.25 -15.36
N ASN A 215 -9.76 8.39 -14.39
CA ASN A 215 -9.93 9.23 -13.21
C ASN A 215 -11.23 8.87 -12.48
N GLN A 216 -11.45 7.57 -12.26
CA GLN A 216 -12.70 7.04 -11.72
C GLN A 216 -12.46 5.93 -10.71
N VAL A 217 -13.40 5.79 -9.78
CA VAL A 217 -13.59 4.59 -8.97
C VAL A 217 -14.92 3.96 -9.35
N VAL A 218 -14.92 2.64 -9.46
CA VAL A 218 -16.13 1.83 -9.65
C VAL A 218 -16.26 0.85 -8.48
N PHE A 219 -17.50 0.60 -8.07
CA PHE A 219 -17.79 -0.37 -7.03
C PHE A 219 -18.55 -1.57 -7.61
N TYR A 220 -18.26 -2.77 -7.14
CA TYR A 220 -18.93 -4.01 -7.52
C TYR A 220 -19.44 -4.75 -6.30
N ARG A 221 -20.57 -5.44 -6.44
CA ARG A 221 -20.97 -6.54 -5.55
C ARG A 221 -20.53 -7.86 -6.14
N VAL A 222 -19.98 -8.72 -5.30
CA VAL A 222 -19.69 -10.11 -5.67
C VAL A 222 -20.97 -10.94 -5.51
N GLY A 223 -21.34 -11.66 -6.56
CA GLY A 223 -22.36 -12.70 -6.50
C GLY A 223 -21.75 -14.02 -6.05
N ARG A 224 -22.45 -14.75 -5.18
CA ARG A 224 -22.08 -16.11 -4.76
C ARG A 224 -23.09 -17.13 -5.27
N ASP A 225 -22.63 -18.34 -5.55
CA ASP A 225 -23.49 -19.49 -5.83
C ASP A 225 -23.97 -20.21 -4.55
N ASP A 226 -24.72 -21.30 -4.71
CA ASP A 226 -25.25 -22.08 -3.58
C ASP A 226 -24.15 -22.76 -2.75
N ALA A 227 -22.94 -22.94 -3.30
CA ALA A 227 -21.78 -23.48 -2.60
C ALA A 227 -20.97 -22.38 -1.88
N GLY A 228 -21.30 -21.11 -2.10
CA GLY A 228 -20.61 -19.96 -1.52
C GLY A 228 -19.47 -19.44 -2.38
N GLY A 229 -19.19 -20.05 -3.53
CA GLY A 229 -18.14 -19.60 -4.45
C GLY A 229 -18.59 -18.40 -5.30
N PRO A 230 -17.67 -17.59 -5.83
CA PRO A 230 -18.03 -16.45 -6.67
C PRO A 230 -18.66 -16.93 -7.98
N ASN A 231 -19.74 -16.28 -8.42
CA ASN A 231 -20.42 -16.61 -9.69
C ASN A 231 -20.62 -15.40 -10.62
N GLY A 232 -20.19 -14.22 -10.19
CA GLY A 232 -20.33 -13.00 -10.96
C GLY A 232 -19.96 -11.76 -10.17
N ILE A 233 -19.90 -10.64 -10.88
CA ILE A 233 -19.85 -9.31 -10.30
C ILE A 233 -20.95 -8.45 -10.91
N THR A 234 -21.52 -7.54 -10.13
CA THR A 234 -22.48 -6.56 -10.61
C THR A 234 -22.04 -5.18 -10.17
N GLN A 235 -22.00 -4.21 -11.08
CA GLN A 235 -21.70 -2.82 -10.71
C GLN A 235 -22.69 -2.35 -9.65
N TRP A 236 -22.18 -1.84 -8.54
CA TRP A 236 -22.95 -1.41 -7.39
C TRP A 236 -22.93 0.11 -7.30
N GLY A 237 -23.97 0.73 -7.85
CA GLY A 237 -24.15 2.18 -7.90
C GLY A 237 -23.50 2.85 -9.10
N ASN A 238 -23.27 4.16 -9.00
CA ASN A 238 -22.67 4.96 -10.07
C ASN A 238 -21.15 4.84 -10.13
N LEU A 239 -20.56 5.16 -11.29
CA LEU A 239 -19.14 5.49 -11.39
C LEU A 239 -18.88 6.83 -10.67
N VAL A 240 -17.81 6.90 -9.89
CA VAL A 240 -17.40 8.12 -9.20
C VAL A 240 -16.22 8.72 -9.94
N ALA A 241 -16.35 9.95 -10.44
CA ALA A 241 -15.21 10.69 -10.97
C ALA A 241 -14.35 11.17 -9.80
N THR A 242 -13.05 10.88 -9.82
CA THR A 242 -12.08 11.35 -8.83
C THR A 242 -11.20 12.44 -9.43
N ASN A 243 -10.13 12.81 -8.73
CA ASN A 243 -9.07 13.58 -9.35
C ASN A 243 -8.19 12.69 -10.24
N LYS A 244 -7.16 13.29 -10.83
CA LYS A 244 -6.35 12.66 -11.87
C LYS A 244 -5.50 11.52 -11.31
N PHE A 245 -5.63 10.34 -11.93
CA PHE A 245 -4.84 9.14 -11.65
C PHE A 245 -4.97 8.63 -10.20
N PRO A 246 -6.17 8.16 -9.78
CA PRO A 246 -6.36 7.53 -8.47
C PRO A 246 -5.58 6.21 -8.40
N MET A 247 -4.37 6.24 -7.82
CA MET A 247 -3.47 5.10 -7.81
C MET A 247 -3.88 4.08 -6.76
N GLY A 248 -3.52 4.31 -5.50
CA GLY A 248 -3.97 3.52 -4.35
C GLY A 248 -5.33 3.99 -3.82
N GLY A 249 -6.01 3.10 -3.10
CA GLY A 249 -7.20 3.46 -2.35
C GLY A 249 -7.49 2.47 -1.23
N LEU A 250 -8.18 2.92 -0.18
CA LEU A 250 -8.58 2.10 0.96
C LEU A 250 -9.98 2.50 1.46
N PHE A 251 -10.74 1.51 1.91
CA PHE A 251 -11.93 1.79 2.72
C PHE A 251 -11.53 2.23 4.13
N THR A 252 -12.29 3.15 4.71
CA THR A 252 -12.23 3.38 6.16
C THR A 252 -12.62 2.10 6.89
N PRO A 253 -12.13 1.84 8.12
CA PRO A 253 -12.45 0.62 8.87
C PRO A 253 -13.95 0.37 9.06
N ASN A 254 -14.74 1.45 9.13
CA ASN A 254 -16.21 1.38 9.22
C ASN A 254 -16.92 1.20 7.85
N GLY A 255 -16.18 1.13 6.74
CA GLY A 255 -16.68 0.92 5.39
C GLY A 255 -17.40 2.12 4.74
N ARG A 256 -17.61 3.20 5.50
CA ARG A 256 -18.47 4.32 5.07
C ARG A 256 -17.83 5.20 4.02
N HIS A 257 -16.50 5.26 3.96
CA HIS A 257 -15.77 6.07 2.99
C HIS A 257 -14.71 5.23 2.30
N TYR A 258 -14.40 5.60 1.06
CA TYR A 258 -13.27 5.08 0.30
C TYR A 258 -12.37 6.25 -0.07
N ILE A 259 -11.10 6.17 0.34
CA ILE A 259 -10.11 7.23 0.16
C ILE A 259 -9.17 6.82 -0.96
N THR A 260 -8.96 7.68 -1.96
CA THR A 260 -7.95 7.47 -3.00
C THR A 260 -6.79 8.45 -2.87
N SER A 261 -5.58 7.99 -3.23
CA SER A 261 -4.45 8.87 -3.49
C SER A 261 -4.31 9.11 -4.99
N ASP A 262 -4.53 10.35 -5.40
CA ASP A 262 -4.56 10.77 -6.80
C ASP A 262 -3.23 11.45 -7.17
N LEU A 263 -2.45 10.82 -8.04
CA LEU A 263 -1.04 11.19 -8.31
C LEU A 263 -0.85 12.35 -9.29
N MET A 264 -1.89 12.72 -10.04
CA MET A 264 -1.83 13.70 -11.14
C MET A 264 -1.01 13.26 -12.36
N TRP A 265 -0.65 11.98 -12.46
CA TRP A 265 0.04 11.39 -13.61
C TRP A 265 -0.86 11.29 -14.86
N GLY A 266 -0.28 11.24 -16.05
CA GLY A 266 -1.03 11.08 -17.29
C GLY A 266 -0.25 11.46 -18.55
N ALA A 267 -0.86 11.27 -19.73
CA ALA A 267 -0.20 11.52 -21.01
C ALA A 267 0.20 12.99 -21.26
N ASP A 268 -0.40 13.92 -20.52
CA ASP A 268 -0.08 15.35 -20.47
C ASP A 268 1.09 15.69 -19.51
N VAL A 269 1.59 14.70 -18.76
CA VAL A 269 2.77 14.80 -17.88
C VAL A 269 3.99 14.26 -18.62
N GLN A 270 5.13 14.94 -18.49
CA GLN A 270 6.39 14.50 -19.09
C GLN A 270 6.70 13.08 -18.63
N ARG A 271 6.96 12.16 -19.58
CA ARG A 271 7.22 10.72 -19.32
C ARG A 271 6.08 9.98 -18.62
N PHE A 272 4.85 10.51 -18.66
CA PHE A 272 3.65 9.98 -18.00
C PHE A 272 3.68 10.10 -16.47
N TYR A 273 4.83 9.76 -15.88
CA TYR A 273 5.24 9.90 -14.49
C TYR A 273 6.13 11.13 -14.39
N GLY A 274 5.79 12.12 -13.56
CA GLY A 274 6.59 13.35 -13.53
C GLY A 274 6.15 14.42 -12.55
N ILE A 275 7.13 15.25 -12.18
CA ILE A 275 7.16 16.24 -11.10
C ILE A 275 6.37 17.49 -11.48
N VAL A 276 5.06 17.38 -11.72
CA VAL A 276 4.26 18.55 -12.13
C VAL A 276 3.19 18.94 -11.14
N GLY A 277 3.04 18.22 -10.03
CA GLY A 277 2.06 18.61 -9.03
C GLY A 277 2.13 17.83 -7.73
N GLN A 278 1.63 18.50 -6.71
CA GLN A 278 1.19 17.87 -5.48
C GLN A 278 -0.07 17.03 -5.79
N GLY A 279 -0.14 15.81 -5.24
CA GLY A 279 -1.29 14.93 -5.40
C GLY A 279 -2.52 15.42 -4.64
N THR A 280 -3.61 14.65 -4.68
CA THR A 280 -4.78 14.88 -3.83
C THR A 280 -5.24 13.61 -3.16
N LEU A 281 -5.81 13.74 -1.97
CA LEU A 281 -6.64 12.70 -1.37
C LEU A 281 -8.10 12.99 -1.70
N THR A 282 -8.79 12.02 -2.32
CA THR A 282 -10.23 12.11 -2.59
C THR A 282 -10.98 11.17 -1.66
N SER A 283 -11.93 11.70 -0.90
CA SER A 283 -12.83 10.95 -0.03
C SER A 283 -14.16 10.74 -0.73
N ILE A 284 -14.55 9.48 -0.88
CA ILE A 284 -15.81 9.06 -1.50
C ILE A 284 -16.71 8.50 -0.40
N ARG A 285 -17.87 9.12 -0.17
CA ARG A 285 -18.92 8.51 0.65
C ARG A 285 -19.50 7.33 -0.11
N VAL A 286 -19.40 6.16 0.50
CA VAL A 286 -19.92 4.89 -0.02
C VAL A 286 -21.39 4.77 0.36
N ALA A 287 -22.21 4.27 -0.57
CA ALA A 287 -23.61 3.97 -0.32
C ALA A 287 -23.75 2.98 0.85
N GLU A 288 -24.86 3.04 1.59
CA GLU A 288 -25.14 1.98 2.57
C GLU A 288 -25.34 0.65 1.83
N PRO A 289 -24.81 -0.48 2.33
CA PRO A 289 -24.86 -1.75 1.63
C PRO A 289 -26.28 -2.14 1.17
N ASP A 290 -27.28 -1.99 2.02
CA ASP A 290 -28.67 -2.37 1.74
C ASP A 290 -29.47 -1.35 0.93
N ALA A 291 -28.83 -0.28 0.43
CA ALA A 291 -29.50 0.73 -0.38
C ALA A 291 -30.11 0.13 -1.66
N ALA A 292 -31.41 0.37 -1.88
CA ALA A 292 -32.11 -0.08 -3.08
C ALA A 292 -31.59 0.56 -4.37
N GLU A 293 -31.17 1.83 -4.29
CA GLU A 293 -30.54 2.59 -5.36
C GLU A 293 -29.21 3.15 -4.83
N PRO A 294 -28.15 2.32 -4.82
CA PRO A 294 -26.85 2.73 -4.25
C PRO A 294 -26.25 3.88 -5.05
N ALA A 295 -25.86 4.94 -4.37
CA ALA A 295 -25.20 6.10 -4.97
C ALA A 295 -24.03 6.56 -4.10
N HIS A 296 -22.89 6.79 -4.76
CA HIS A 296 -21.62 7.19 -4.15
C HIS A 296 -21.30 8.63 -4.53
N PHE A 297 -20.75 9.39 -3.59
CA PHE A 297 -20.51 10.82 -3.77
C PHE A 297 -19.12 11.22 -3.31
N ILE A 298 -18.47 12.13 -4.04
CA ILE A 298 -17.28 12.80 -3.51
C ILE A 298 -17.71 13.63 -2.31
N GLN A 299 -17.15 13.28 -1.16
CA GLN A 299 -17.44 13.89 0.11
C GLN A 299 -16.42 15.00 0.44
N GLY A 300 -15.16 14.80 0.07
CA GLY A 300 -14.09 15.75 0.30
C GLY A 300 -12.91 15.54 -0.63
N ILE A 301 -12.15 16.61 -0.87
CA ILE A 301 -10.87 16.57 -1.57
C ILE A 301 -9.90 17.37 -0.73
N GLN A 302 -8.75 16.78 -0.43
CA GLN A 302 -7.68 17.40 0.34
C GLN A 302 -6.40 17.39 -0.50
N THR A 303 -5.57 18.41 -0.33
CA THR A 303 -4.22 18.39 -0.88
C THR A 303 -3.44 17.23 -0.29
N GLY A 304 -2.88 16.37 -1.15
CA GLY A 304 -2.10 15.21 -0.76
C GLY A 304 -0.60 15.49 -0.77
N GLY A 305 0.20 14.43 -0.65
CA GLY A 305 1.65 14.50 -0.81
C GLY A 305 2.11 14.57 -2.26
N PHE A 306 3.38 14.92 -2.47
CA PHE A 306 4.00 14.90 -3.79
C PHE A 306 4.35 13.46 -4.21
N GLN A 307 3.72 12.98 -5.28
CA GLN A 307 3.86 11.61 -5.76
C GLN A 307 3.57 10.60 -4.65
N ALA A 308 2.45 10.77 -3.96
CA ALA A 308 2.04 9.91 -2.85
C ALA A 308 1.38 8.62 -3.36
N GLU A 309 2.17 7.58 -3.64
CA GLU A 309 1.63 6.34 -4.22
C GLU A 309 0.84 5.51 -3.21
N THR A 310 1.21 5.60 -1.93
CA THR A 310 0.63 4.79 -0.86
C THR A 310 -0.09 5.66 0.14
N LEU A 311 -1.18 5.11 0.67
CA LEU A 311 -1.82 5.62 1.87
C LEU A 311 -2.09 4.49 2.86
N ALA A 312 -2.17 4.82 4.14
CA ALA A 312 -2.64 3.94 5.20
C ALA A 312 -3.70 4.67 6.04
N ILE A 313 -4.66 3.93 6.58
CA ILE A 313 -5.68 4.46 7.49
C ILE A 313 -5.46 3.82 8.86
N SER A 314 -5.50 4.60 9.93
CA SER A 314 -5.36 4.09 11.29
C SER A 314 -6.49 3.09 11.63
N PRO A 315 -6.26 2.10 12.50
CA PRO A 315 -7.27 1.08 12.82
C PRO A 315 -8.60 1.65 13.34
N ASP A 316 -8.56 2.79 14.04
CA ASP A 316 -9.74 3.50 14.53
C ASP A 316 -10.41 4.40 13.47
N GLY A 317 -9.80 4.54 12.29
CA GLY A 317 -10.28 5.37 11.18
C GLY A 317 -10.16 6.87 11.43
N SER A 318 -9.36 7.31 12.40
CA SER A 318 -9.21 8.73 12.75
C SER A 318 -8.04 9.43 12.04
N MET A 319 -7.13 8.69 11.41
CA MET A 319 -5.97 9.24 10.72
C MET A 319 -5.70 8.57 9.37
N ILE A 320 -5.09 9.34 8.48
CA ILE A 320 -4.53 8.86 7.21
C ILE A 320 -3.05 9.25 7.16
N ALA A 321 -2.18 8.33 6.76
CA ALA A 321 -0.80 8.62 6.43
C ALA A 321 -0.58 8.46 4.92
N THR A 322 0.24 9.31 4.30
CA THR A 322 0.71 9.14 2.92
C THR A 322 2.22 9.17 2.85
N SER A 323 2.81 8.33 2.01
CA SER A 323 4.25 8.31 1.77
C SER A 323 4.54 9.00 0.46
N ASN A 324 5.39 10.03 0.48
CA ASN A 324 5.55 10.95 -0.62
C ASN A 324 6.95 10.78 -1.23
N LEU A 325 6.99 10.32 -2.48
CA LEU A 325 8.25 10.03 -3.18
C LEU A 325 9.00 11.30 -3.57
N ARG A 326 8.27 12.39 -3.83
CA ARG A 326 8.83 13.68 -4.26
C ARG A 326 9.71 13.50 -5.50
N THR A 327 10.98 13.89 -5.46
CA THR A 327 11.92 13.71 -6.58
C THR A 327 13.02 12.71 -6.27
N THR A 328 12.82 11.90 -5.22
CA THR A 328 13.84 10.97 -4.71
C THR A 328 14.14 9.82 -5.67
N GLY A 329 13.24 9.50 -6.62
CA GLY A 329 13.48 8.53 -7.68
C GLY A 329 14.46 9.00 -8.77
N LEU A 330 14.84 10.28 -8.81
CA LEU A 330 15.78 10.76 -9.82
C LEU A 330 17.23 10.31 -9.53
N PRO A 331 18.07 10.13 -10.56
CA PRO A 331 19.51 10.01 -10.38
C PRO A 331 20.09 11.21 -9.61
N GLN A 332 21.04 10.98 -8.71
CA GLN A 332 21.60 12.03 -7.83
C GLN A 332 22.32 13.17 -8.58
N ASP A 333 22.76 12.92 -9.82
CA ASP A 333 23.38 13.93 -10.68
C ASP A 333 22.35 14.76 -11.48
N ASN A 334 21.05 14.45 -11.35
CA ASN A 334 19.98 15.22 -11.95
C ASN A 334 19.77 16.55 -11.20
N ALA A 335 19.59 17.65 -11.94
CA ALA A 335 19.38 18.98 -11.35
C ALA A 335 18.07 19.14 -10.56
N LEU A 336 17.10 18.25 -10.74
CA LEU A 336 15.83 18.21 -10.01
C LEU A 336 15.82 17.22 -8.84
N PHE A 337 16.92 16.47 -8.65
CA PHE A 337 17.03 15.55 -7.54
C PHE A 337 17.04 16.29 -6.20
N ASP A 338 16.21 15.82 -5.29
CA ASP A 338 16.19 16.20 -3.88
C ASP A 338 16.09 14.89 -3.09
N ALA A 339 16.94 14.74 -2.07
CA ALA A 339 16.96 13.56 -1.22
C ALA A 339 15.77 13.55 -0.23
N ALA A 340 15.16 14.71 -0.01
CA ALA A 340 14.04 14.85 0.92
C ALA A 340 12.79 14.18 0.37
N ALA A 341 12.50 12.99 0.89
CA ALA A 341 11.17 12.38 0.90
C ALA A 341 10.35 12.96 2.06
N SER A 342 9.09 12.54 2.19
CA SER A 342 8.28 12.92 3.36
C SER A 342 7.14 11.95 3.63
N VAL A 343 6.65 11.94 4.86
CA VAL A 343 5.36 11.34 5.23
C VAL A 343 4.40 12.45 5.64
N SER A 344 3.17 12.43 5.14
CA SER A 344 2.11 13.35 5.57
C SER A 344 1.09 12.62 6.43
N LEU A 345 0.67 13.24 7.54
CA LEU A 345 -0.40 12.76 8.42
C LEU A 345 -1.61 13.68 8.33
N TYR A 346 -2.79 13.09 8.23
CA TYR A 346 -4.06 13.78 8.18
C TYR A 346 -4.99 13.26 9.28
N ALA A 347 -5.71 14.17 9.93
CA ALA A 347 -6.90 13.81 10.69
C ALA A 347 -8.01 13.43 9.70
N LEU A 348 -8.75 12.37 10.01
CA LEU A 348 -9.92 11.89 9.29
C LEU A 348 -11.13 11.89 10.22
N ASP A 349 -12.20 12.58 9.81
CA ASP A 349 -13.50 12.42 10.43
C ASP A 349 -14.18 11.18 9.84
N ALA A 350 -14.23 10.09 10.62
CA ALA A 350 -14.80 8.82 10.19
C ALA A 350 -16.29 8.87 9.83
N GLU A 351 -17.03 9.87 10.32
CA GLU A 351 -18.45 10.07 10.02
C GLU A 351 -18.60 10.88 8.72
N THR A 352 -17.95 12.03 8.65
CA THR A 352 -18.12 12.99 7.56
C THR A 352 -17.17 12.78 6.39
N GLY A 353 -16.13 11.96 6.52
CA GLY A 353 -15.10 11.73 5.50
C GLY A 353 -14.21 12.95 5.25
N GLY A 354 -14.31 13.98 6.09
CA GLY A 354 -13.48 15.18 6.01
C GLY A 354 -12.05 14.90 6.45
N MET A 355 -11.09 15.49 5.75
CA MET A 355 -9.65 15.31 6.01
C MET A 355 -9.00 16.65 6.32
N THR A 356 -8.05 16.69 7.25
CA THR A 356 -7.26 17.89 7.56
C THR A 356 -5.81 17.49 7.77
N LEU A 357 -4.88 18.15 7.08
CA LEU A 357 -3.45 17.92 7.27
C LEU A 357 -3.06 18.29 8.71
N ILE A 358 -2.40 17.36 9.41
CA ILE A 358 -1.77 17.57 10.72
C ILE A 358 -0.33 18.02 10.50
N GLU A 359 0.46 17.21 9.81
CA GLU A 359 1.90 17.44 9.61
C GLU A 359 2.41 16.78 8.32
N GLU A 360 3.51 17.32 7.77
CA GLU A 360 4.34 16.64 6.78
C GLU A 360 5.78 16.67 7.30
N GLU A 361 6.34 15.49 7.56
CA GLU A 361 7.69 15.33 8.10
C GLU A 361 8.64 14.82 7.03
N PHE A 362 9.81 15.47 6.91
CA PHE A 362 10.77 15.26 5.83
C PHE A 362 11.96 14.40 6.27
N PHE A 363 12.43 13.53 5.38
CA PHE A 363 13.58 12.68 5.65
C PHE A 363 14.30 12.24 4.38
N ASP A 364 15.59 11.93 4.51
CA ASP A 364 16.40 11.44 3.39
C ASP A 364 16.14 9.95 3.15
N ALA A 365 15.52 9.63 2.01
CA ALA A 365 15.29 8.26 1.55
C ALA A 365 15.04 8.22 0.04
N HIS A 366 15.38 7.11 -0.62
CA HIS A 366 14.90 6.82 -1.98
C HIS A 366 13.55 6.11 -1.90
N LEU A 367 12.55 6.70 -2.57
CA LEU A 367 11.24 6.09 -2.85
C LEU A 367 10.58 5.38 -1.66
N PRO A 368 10.20 6.09 -0.58
CA PRO A 368 9.41 5.44 0.46
C PRO A 368 7.99 5.17 -0.05
N GLN A 369 7.55 3.91 0.00
CA GLN A 369 6.22 3.50 -0.50
C GLN A 369 5.45 2.76 0.60
N GLY A 370 5.95 1.68 1.18
CA GLY A 370 5.16 0.90 2.14
C GLY A 370 4.71 1.68 3.37
N LEU A 371 3.43 1.59 3.74
CA LEU A 371 2.89 2.18 4.96
C LEU A 371 1.97 1.22 5.69
N ALA A 372 2.09 1.15 7.02
CA ALA A 372 1.13 0.47 7.88
C ALA A 372 1.11 1.12 9.27
N PHE A 373 -0.07 1.47 9.76
CA PHE A 373 -0.23 1.76 11.19
C PHE A 373 -0.08 0.48 12.00
N ASP A 374 0.45 0.59 13.22
CA ASP A 374 0.32 -0.51 14.17
C ASP A 374 -1.15 -0.69 14.61
N PRO A 375 -1.53 -1.85 15.19
CA PRO A 375 -2.91 -2.08 15.65
C PRO A 375 -3.42 -1.07 16.70
N GLY A 376 -2.51 -0.40 17.41
CA GLY A 376 -2.84 0.65 18.37
C GLY A 376 -3.16 2.00 17.72
N GLY A 377 -2.59 2.28 16.55
CA GLY A 377 -2.67 3.57 15.86
C GLY A 377 -1.65 4.60 16.34
N ASP A 378 -0.86 4.28 17.37
CA ASP A 378 0.15 5.15 17.97
C ASP A 378 1.50 5.08 17.24
N HIS A 379 1.65 4.14 16.30
CA HIS A 379 2.86 4.00 15.49
C HIS A 379 2.55 3.81 14.01
N LEU A 380 3.51 4.22 13.18
CA LEU A 380 3.50 4.04 11.74
C LEU A 380 4.80 3.37 11.30
N TYR A 381 4.67 2.33 10.48
CA TYR A 381 5.77 1.68 9.80
C TYR A 381 5.92 2.23 8.39
N VAL A 382 7.12 2.66 8.03
CA VAL A 382 7.43 3.30 6.74
C VAL A 382 8.47 2.47 6.00
N GLY A 383 8.09 1.87 4.89
CA GLY A 383 8.95 1.11 3.99
C GLY A 383 9.78 2.04 3.11
N VAL A 384 11.09 1.87 3.14
CA VAL A 384 12.07 2.64 2.38
C VAL A 384 12.74 1.73 1.36
N ASN A 385 12.64 2.07 0.07
CA ASN A 385 13.19 1.27 -1.02
C ASN A 385 14.72 1.18 -0.95
N GLU A 386 15.41 2.31 -0.79
CA GLU A 386 16.86 2.38 -0.56
C GLU A 386 17.23 3.54 0.37
N TYR A 387 18.21 3.34 1.25
CA TYR A 387 18.85 4.40 2.02
C TYR A 387 20.08 4.92 1.27
N PHE A 388 20.31 6.24 1.39
CA PHE A 388 21.47 6.93 0.81
C PHE A 388 22.77 6.64 1.57
N ASP A 389 22.69 6.34 2.86
CA ASP A 389 23.83 6.08 3.76
C ASP A 389 24.25 4.60 3.80
N ALA A 390 23.50 3.71 3.14
CA ALA A 390 23.78 2.29 3.11
C ALA A 390 24.95 1.94 2.18
N THR A 391 25.86 1.10 2.68
CA THR A 391 27.06 0.67 1.95
C THR A 391 26.97 -0.74 1.37
N ASP A 392 26.08 -1.59 1.90
CA ASP A 392 25.83 -2.93 1.35
C ASP A 392 24.78 -2.82 0.22
N PRO A 393 25.10 -3.20 -1.03
CA PRO A 393 24.15 -3.11 -2.14
C PRO A 393 22.91 -4.00 -1.97
N VAL A 394 22.97 -5.05 -1.14
CA VAL A 394 21.83 -5.93 -0.85
C VAL A 394 21.01 -5.35 0.29
N THR A 395 21.60 -5.18 1.48
CA THR A 395 20.89 -4.72 2.69
C THR A 395 20.86 -3.18 2.81
N ARG A 396 20.28 -2.52 1.81
CA ARG A 396 20.18 -1.06 1.75
C ARG A 396 18.78 -0.50 1.88
N ALA A 397 17.78 -1.33 2.13
CA ALA A 397 16.42 -0.88 2.39
C ALA A 397 16.07 -1.06 3.87
N GLY A 398 14.85 -0.70 4.23
CA GLY A 398 14.30 -1.14 5.49
C GLY A 398 12.89 -0.64 5.75
N ILE A 399 12.44 -0.91 6.97
CA ILE A 399 11.21 -0.37 7.51
C ILE A 399 11.57 0.47 8.72
N GLU A 400 11.11 1.73 8.75
CA GLU A 400 11.32 2.63 9.87
C GLU A 400 10.09 2.65 10.76
N LEU A 401 10.30 2.76 12.08
CA LEU A 401 9.23 2.99 13.04
C LEU A 401 9.12 4.49 13.34
N TRP A 402 7.89 4.99 13.30
CA TRP A 402 7.52 6.36 13.59
C TRP A 402 6.46 6.37 14.69
N GLU A 403 6.55 7.32 15.60
CA GLU A 403 5.52 7.62 16.60
C GLU A 403 4.47 8.54 15.96
N VAL A 404 3.21 8.27 16.25
CA VAL A 404 2.05 9.01 15.74
C VAL A 404 1.29 9.60 16.91
N SER A 405 0.88 10.86 16.78
CA SER A 405 -0.07 11.46 17.70
C SER A 405 -1.05 12.36 16.96
N THR A 406 -2.06 12.85 17.66
CA THR A 406 -2.95 13.89 17.12
C THR A 406 -2.25 15.22 16.85
N GLU A 407 -1.05 15.40 17.38
CA GLU A 407 -0.25 16.63 17.22
C GLU A 407 0.77 16.52 16.10
N GLY A 408 1.15 15.31 15.65
CA GLY A 408 2.21 15.15 14.67
C GLY A 408 2.77 13.74 14.48
N LEU A 409 3.86 13.68 13.72
CA LEU A 409 4.67 12.51 13.41
C LEU A 409 6.10 12.68 13.92
N ASP A 410 6.58 11.74 14.72
CA ASP A 410 7.96 11.74 15.21
C ASP A 410 8.71 10.50 14.73
N ARG A 411 9.80 10.72 13.98
CA ARG A 411 10.63 9.62 13.49
C ARG A 411 11.49 9.05 14.62
N THR A 412 11.46 7.73 14.83
CA THR A 412 12.31 7.07 15.84
C THR A 412 13.68 6.71 15.26
N SER A 413 14.58 6.20 16.12
CA SER A 413 15.85 5.62 15.67
C SER A 413 15.75 4.15 15.24
N ILE A 414 14.56 3.53 15.33
CA ILE A 414 14.38 2.11 15.05
C ILE A 414 14.22 1.89 13.54
N ARG A 415 15.10 1.05 12.99
CA ARG A 415 15.09 0.60 11.60
C ARG A 415 15.17 -0.92 11.54
N MET A 416 14.33 -1.51 10.71
CA MET A 416 14.34 -2.93 10.36
C MET A 416 15.06 -3.11 9.02
N PRO A 417 16.32 -3.58 9.01
CA PRO A 417 17.12 -3.64 7.79
C PRO A 417 16.61 -4.74 6.85
N ALA A 418 16.42 -4.39 5.59
CA ALA A 418 15.85 -5.28 4.58
C ALA A 418 16.69 -5.25 3.28
N PRO A 419 16.55 -6.27 2.42
CA PRO A 419 17.02 -6.20 1.06
C PRO A 419 16.41 -5.02 0.31
N ARG A 420 17.13 -4.47 -0.69
CA ARG A 420 16.63 -3.41 -1.59
C ARG A 420 15.15 -3.62 -1.97
N GLY A 421 14.42 -2.51 -2.07
CA GLY A 421 13.15 -2.49 -2.77
C GLY A 421 11.93 -2.74 -1.89
N VAL A 422 12.00 -2.44 -0.59
CA VAL A 422 10.83 -2.52 0.28
C VAL A 422 9.76 -1.53 -0.19
N HIS A 423 8.63 -2.03 -0.66
CA HIS A 423 7.54 -1.21 -1.21
C HIS A 423 6.15 -1.57 -0.66
N VAL A 424 5.99 -2.73 -0.02
CA VAL A 424 4.79 -3.06 0.76
C VAL A 424 5.17 -3.32 2.21
N VAL A 425 4.39 -2.76 3.13
CA VAL A 425 4.49 -3.01 4.58
C VAL A 425 3.12 -3.43 5.12
N ARG A 426 3.10 -4.44 5.99
CA ARG A 426 1.91 -4.92 6.72
C ARG A 426 2.29 -5.26 8.16
N VAL A 427 1.30 -5.32 9.06
CA VAL A 427 1.51 -5.64 10.48
C VAL A 427 0.61 -6.80 10.91
N ILE A 428 1.06 -7.57 11.91
CA ILE A 428 0.32 -8.66 12.55
C ILE A 428 0.51 -8.57 14.08
N GLU A 429 -0.52 -8.95 14.83
CA GLU A 429 -0.55 -9.02 16.30
C GLU A 429 0.03 -10.34 16.87
#